data_AF-A0AAW9NYT3-F1
#
_entry.id   AF-A0AAW9NYT3-F1
#
_cell.length_a   1.000
_cell.length_b   1.000
_cell.length_c   1.000
_cell.angle_alpha   90.00
_cell.angle_beta   90.00
_cell.angle_gamma   90.00
#
_symmetry.space_group_name_H-M   'P 1'
#
loop_
_entity.id
_entity.type
_entity.pdbx_description
1 polymer ?
#
loop_
_entity_poly.entity_id
_entity_poly.type
_entity_poly.pdbx_seq_one_letter_code
_entity_poly.pdbx_strand_id
1 'polypeptide(L)' 'VNKYETYEALKEAIDTYIWFYHNERYQERLNGLSPLEYRAQAA' A
#
# COMPACT_ATOMS: atom_id res chain seq x y z
N VAL A 1 -18.11 3.96 4.98
CA VAL A 1 -17.18 5.08 4.71
C VAL A 1 -16.45 5.37 6.01
N ASN A 2 -15.11 5.33 6.02
CA ASN A 2 -14.34 5.67 7.21
C ASN A 2 -14.53 7.16 7.51
N LYS A 3 -14.74 7.48 8.79
CA LYS A 3 -14.77 8.85 9.29
C LYS A 3 -13.53 9.06 10.15
N TYR A 4 -12.90 10.21 9.99
CA TYR A 4 -11.71 10.60 10.74
C TYR A 4 -12.05 11.87 11.49
N GLU A 5 -11.84 11.84 12.81
CA GLU A 5 -12.16 12.96 13.70
C GLU A 5 -11.11 14.08 13.63
N THR A 6 -9.90 13.75 13.16
CA THR A 6 -8.80 14.71 13.03
C THR A 6 -8.10 14.56 11.68
N TYR A 7 -7.41 15.62 11.28
CA TYR A 7 -6.55 15.60 10.11
C TYR A 7 -5.42 14.58 10.26
N GLU A 8 -4.85 14.46 11.47
CA GLU A 8 -3.77 13.54 11.79
C GLU A 8 -4.21 12.08 11.58
N ALA A 9 -5.42 11.72 12.04
CA ALA A 9 -5.97 10.38 11.86
C ALA A 9 -6.23 10.06 10.38
N LEU A 10 -6.70 11.04 9.60
CA LEU A 10 -6.83 10.89 8.15
C LEU A 10 -5.47 10.69 7.48
N LYS A 11 -4.48 11.52 7.85
CA LYS A 11 -3.13 11.44 7.29
C LYS A 11 -2.50 10.08 7.56
N GLU A 12 -2.57 9.61 8.81
CA GLU A 12 -2.03 8.31 9.21
C GLU A 12 -2.67 7.19 8.39
N ALA A 13 -3.99 7.19 8.25
CA ALA A 13 -4.68 6.18 7.46
C ALA A 13 -4.27 6.18 5.98
N ILE A 14 -4.02 7.35 5.39
CA ILE A 14 -3.50 7.48 4.03
C ILE A 14 -2.07 6.92 3.95
N ASP A 15 -1.19 7.30 4.88
CA ASP A 15 0.20 6.83 4.91
C ASP A 15 0.24 5.30 5.06
N THR A 16 -0.56 4.72 5.96
CA THR A 16 -0.70 3.28 6.13
C THR A 16 -1.18 2.60 4.85
N TYR A 17 -2.20 3.16 4.18
CA TYR A 17 -2.71 2.59 2.94
C TYR A 17 -1.66 2.63 1.82
N ILE A 18 -0.90 3.72 1.69
CA ILE A 18 0.19 3.83 0.72
C ILE A 18 1.27 2.77 0.99
N TRP A 19 1.63 2.57 2.26
CA TRP A 19 2.61 1.56 2.63
C TRP A 19 2.13 0.14 2.31
N PHE A 20 0.90 -0.21 2.70
CA PHE A 20 0.26 -1.48 2.34
C PHE A 20 0.25 -1.68 0.82
N TYR A 21 -0.17 -0.65 0.07
CA TYR A 21 -0.25 -0.72 -1.38
C TYR A 21 1.09 -1.07 -2.02
N HIS A 22 2.19 -0.54 -1.51
CA HIS A 22 3.53 -0.76 -2.05
C HIS A 22 4.19 -2.06 -1.62
N ASN A 23 3.95 -2.52 -0.39
CA ASN A 23 4.72 -3.60 0.23
C ASN A 23 3.94 -4.91 0.38
N GLU A 24 2.62 -4.85 0.49
CA GLU A 24 1.83 -6.02 0.91
C GLU A 24 0.66 -6.32 -0.02
N ARG A 25 0.31 -5.39 -0.91
CA ARG A 25 -0.83 -5.58 -1.81
C ARG A 25 -0.62 -6.80 -2.69
N TYR A 26 -1.47 -7.79 -2.48
CA TYR A 26 -1.58 -8.95 -3.36
C TYR A 26 -1.96 -8.52 -4.78
N GLN A 27 -1.16 -8.95 -5.75
CA GLN A 27 -1.43 -8.78 -7.16
C GLN A 27 -1.18 -10.09 -7.91
N GLU A 28 -2.27 -10.74 -8.35
CA GLU A 28 -2.21 -12.01 -9.10
C GLU A 28 -1.33 -11.89 -10.35
N ARG A 29 -1.46 -10.78 -11.11
CA ARG A 29 -0.65 -10.51 -12.30
C ARG A 29 0.86 -10.38 -12.04
N LEU A 30 1.26 -10.15 -10.78
CA LEU A 30 2.65 -10.04 -10.36
C LEU A 30 3.12 -11.35 -9.69
N ASN A 31 2.42 -12.46 -9.90
CA ASN A 31 2.70 -13.74 -9.26
C ASN A 31 2.70 -13.66 -7.73
N GLY A 32 1.84 -12.81 -7.15
CA GLY A 32 1.73 -12.62 -5.70
C GLY A 32 2.80 -11.70 -5.11
N LEU A 33 3.70 -11.14 -5.92
CA LEU A 33 4.66 -10.14 -5.46
C LEU A 33 3.98 -8.79 -5.21
N SER A 34 4.46 -8.07 -4.21
CA SER A 34 4.14 -6.67 -4.03
C SER A 34 4.73 -5.81 -5.17
N PRO A 35 4.21 -4.58 -5.39
CA PRO A 35 4.77 -3.67 -6.39
C PRO A 35 6.27 -3.42 -6.25
N LEU A 36 6.79 -3.34 -5.02
CA LEU A 36 8.21 -3.11 -4.78
C LEU A 36 9.04 -4.34 -5.13
N GLU A 37 8.63 -5.53 -4.71
CA GLU A 37 9.32 -6.78 -5.02
C GLU A 37 9.35 -7.05 -6.53
N TYR A 38 8.24 -6.81 -7.22
CA TYR A 38 8.18 -6.95 -8.67
C TYR A 38 9.15 -6.01 -9.38
N ARG A 39 9.25 -4.74 -8.95
CA ARG A 39 10.23 -3.78 -9.50
C ARG A 39 11.67 -4.20 -9.23
N ALA A 40 11.95 -4.76 -8.05
CA ALA A 40 13.29 -5.21 -7.69
C ALA A 40 13.77 -6.39 -8.56
N GLN A 41 12.87 -7.25 -9.03
CA GLN A 41 13.21 -8.34 -9.96
C GLN A 41 13.47 -7.87 -11.40
N ALA A 42 12.94 -6.70 -11.77
CA ALA A 42 13.07 -6.15 -13.12
C ALA A 42 14.30 -5.24 -13.32
N ALA A 43 15.06 -4.98 -12.26
CA ALA A 43 16.29 -4.17 -12.26
C ALA A 43 17.53 -5.03 -12.48
#